data_AF-A0A4U5VI37-F1
#
_entry.id   AF-A0A4U5VI37-F1
#
_cell.length_a   1.000
_cell.length_b   1.000
_cell.length_c   1.000
_cell.angle_alpha   90.00
_cell.angle_beta   90.00
_cell.angle_gamma   90.00
#
_symmetry.space_group_name_H-M   'P 1'
#
loop_
_entity.id
_entity.type
_entity.pdbx_description
1 polymer ?
#
loop_
_entity_poly.entity_id
_entity_poly.type
_entity_poly.pdbx_seq_one_letter_code
_entity_poly.pdbx_strand_id
1 'polypeptide(L)'
;MSTRILSITLLLLVCSLSFAVGSRRFPTRWVGPCCVKLSTGIISDDVTGDTYHESPHKRPCVDAIIFTTQRGDACVDPNLEWVKELTANMTKV
;
A
#
# COMPACT_ATOMS: atom_id res chain seq x y z
N MET A 1 42.32 7.20 -38.59
CA MET A 1 40.99 7.02 -37.96
C MET A 1 40.31 8.39 -37.92
N SER A 2 39.17 8.53 -38.59
CA SER A 2 38.52 9.84 -38.80
C SER A 2 37.94 10.37 -37.48
N THR A 3 38.29 11.60 -37.09
CA THR A 3 37.79 12.28 -35.88
C THR A 3 36.26 12.33 -35.81
N ARG A 4 35.61 12.26 -36.97
CA ARG A 4 34.16 12.14 -37.12
C ARG A 4 33.61 10.83 -36.54
N ILE A 5 34.32 9.72 -36.74
CA ILE A 5 33.92 8.40 -36.23
C ILE A 5 34.02 8.39 -34.70
N LEU A 6 35.13 8.92 -34.15
CA LEU A 6 35.33 9.02 -32.70
C LEU A 6 34.27 9.90 -32.02
N SER A 7 33.89 11.01 -32.65
CA SER A 7 32.85 11.91 -32.15
C SER A 7 31.47 11.24 -32.13
N ILE A 8 31.11 10.50 -33.18
CA ILE A 8 29.84 9.77 -33.27
C ILE A 8 29.78 8.67 -32.21
N THR A 9 30.85 7.90 -32.04
CA THR A 9 30.90 6.84 -31.02
C THR A 9 30.76 7.38 -29.60
N LEU A 10 31.36 8.54 -29.32
CA LEU A 10 31.27 9.18 -28.00
C LEU A 10 29.84 9.69 -27.72
N LEU A 11 29.21 10.32 -28.71
CA LEU A 11 27.82 10.79 -28.61
C LEU A 11 26.85 9.64 -28.32
N LEU A 12 26.99 8.51 -29.02
CA LEU A 12 26.14 7.33 -28.82
C LEU A 12 26.33 6.72 -27.42
N LEU A 13 27.56 6.72 -26.90
CA LEU A 13 27.87 6.20 -25.57
C LEU A 13 27.25 7.08 -24.45
N VAL A 14 27.33 8.40 -24.59
CA VAL A 14 26.73 9.34 -23.62
C VAL A 14 25.21 9.24 -23.62
N CYS A 15 24.61 9.08 -24.81
CA CYS A 15 23.16 8.93 -24.96
C CYS A 15 22.66 7.65 -24.24
N SER A 16 23.32 6.51 -24.46
CA SER A 16 22.91 5.22 -23.86
C SER A 16 23.03 5.20 -22.32
N LEU A 17 24.06 5.84 -21.75
CA LEU A 17 24.22 6.00 -20.29
C LEU A 17 23.09 6.82 -19.66
N SER A 18 22.55 7.79 -20.39
CA SER A 18 21.50 8.69 -19.89
C SER A 18 20.15 7.97 -19.70
N PHE A 19 19.82 7.01 -20.56
CA PHE A 19 18.58 6.23 -20.47
C PHE A 19 18.59 5.21 -19.31
N ALA A 20 19.76 4.78 -18.84
CA ALA A 20 19.87 3.79 -17.78
C ALA A 20 19.59 4.33 -16.36
N VAL A 21 19.71 5.66 -16.16
CA VAL A 21 19.59 6.28 -14.83
C VAL A 21 18.14 6.59 -14.43
N GLY A 22 17.22 6.71 -15.41
CA GLY A 22 15.84 7.15 -15.17
C GLY A 22 14.85 6.09 -14.65
N SER A 23 15.27 4.82 -14.54
CA SER A 23 14.33 3.71 -14.34
C SER A 23 14.43 3.02 -12.97
N ARG A 24 15.15 3.59 -12.00
CA ARG A 24 15.11 3.09 -10.61
C ARG A 24 13.79 3.49 -9.95
N ARG A 25 12.70 2.90 -10.42
CA ARG A 25 11.49 2.77 -9.59
C ARG A 25 11.91 1.89 -8.42
N PHE A 26 12.18 2.50 -7.27
CA PHE A 26 12.27 1.75 -6.04
C PHE A 26 11.03 0.86 -5.98
N PRO A 27 11.14 -0.45 -5.69
CA PRO A 27 9.97 -1.21 -5.35
C PRO A 27 9.40 -0.51 -4.13
N THR A 28 8.34 0.29 -4.33
CA THR A 28 7.50 0.75 -3.25
C THR A 28 6.97 -0.54 -2.66
N ARG A 29 7.62 -1.02 -1.60
CA ARG A 29 7.14 -2.11 -0.77
C ARG A 29 5.67 -1.81 -0.55
N TRP A 30 4.79 -2.65 -1.07
CA TRP A 30 3.36 -2.47 -0.89
C TRP A 30 3.13 -2.43 0.62
N VAL A 31 2.88 -1.23 1.12
CA VAL A 31 2.43 -1.01 2.49
C VAL A 31 0.93 -1.17 2.33
N GLY A 32 0.39 -2.26 2.90
CA GLY A 32 -1.06 -2.47 2.95
C GLY A 32 -1.79 -1.25 3.51
N PRO A 33 -3.12 -1.22 3.40
CA PRO A 33 -3.90 -0.06 3.81
C PRO A 33 -3.56 0.35 5.26
N CYS A 34 -3.30 1.65 5.44
CA CYS A 34 -2.76 2.21 6.68
C CYS A 34 -3.81 3.07 7.36
N CYS A 35 -4.20 2.69 8.56
CA CYS A 35 -5.12 3.48 9.38
C CYS A 35 -4.34 4.48 10.22
N VAL A 36 -4.68 5.77 10.15
CA VAL A 36 -4.14 6.81 11.06
C VAL A 36 -5.13 7.22 12.15
N LYS A 37 -6.40 6.80 12.01
CA LYS A 37 -7.48 7.07 12.95
C LYS A 37 -8.47 5.91 12.95
N LEU A 38 -9.02 5.62 14.13
CA LEU A 38 -10.06 4.61 14.32
C LEU A 38 -11.45 5.24 14.27
N SER A 39 -12.41 4.49 13.74
CA SER A 39 -13.84 4.81 13.82
C SER A 39 -14.30 4.68 15.27
N THR A 40 -15.13 5.63 15.71
CA THR A 40 -15.66 5.68 17.09
C THR A 40 -17.05 5.08 17.22
N GLY A 41 -17.71 4.75 16.10
CA GLY A 41 -19.07 4.18 16.08
C GLY A 41 -19.07 2.67 15.88
N ILE A 42 -20.14 2.01 16.32
CA ILE A 42 -20.43 0.63 15.93
C ILE A 42 -20.92 0.66 14.49
N ILE A 43 -20.20 -0.02 13.61
CA ILE A 43 -20.48 -0.07 12.16
C ILE A 43 -20.67 -1.52 11.68
N SER A 44 -20.91 -2.45 12.59
CA SER A 44 -21.10 -3.88 12.30
C SER A 44 -22.10 -4.12 11.17
N ASP A 45 -23.19 -3.35 11.17
CA ASP A 45 -24.30 -3.51 10.22
C ASP A 45 -23.96 -2.93 8.83
N ASP A 46 -22.96 -2.04 8.76
CA ASP A 46 -22.49 -1.43 7.52
C ASP A 46 -21.37 -2.26 6.86
N VAL A 47 -20.80 -3.25 7.56
CA VAL A 47 -19.73 -4.14 7.04
C VAL A 47 -20.30 -5.01 5.91
N THR A 48 -19.58 -5.00 4.79
CA THR A 48 -19.93 -5.77 3.59
C THR A 48 -18.86 -6.83 3.32
N GLY A 49 -19.30 -8.06 3.05
CA GLY A 49 -18.42 -9.18 2.72
C GLY A 49 -17.99 -10.01 3.94
N ASP A 50 -17.11 -10.96 3.69
CA ASP A 50 -16.60 -11.95 4.64
C ASP A 50 -15.08 -11.83 4.85
N THR A 51 -14.48 -10.73 4.38
CA THR A 51 -13.03 -10.47 4.48
C THR A 51 -12.69 -9.22 5.27
N TYR A 52 -11.50 -9.22 5.87
CA TYR A 52 -10.95 -8.04 6.54
C TYR A 52 -9.44 -7.91 6.31
N HIS A 53 -8.93 -6.69 6.42
CA HIS A 53 -7.49 -6.41 6.41
C HIS A 53 -6.99 -5.94 7.77
N GLU A 54 -5.71 -6.13 8.04
CA GLU A 54 -5.04 -5.54 9.20
C GLU A 54 -4.16 -4.37 8.78
N SER A 55 -4.27 -3.29 9.54
CA SER A 55 -3.37 -2.14 9.39
C SER A 55 -1.97 -2.52 9.91
N PRO A 56 -0.90 -2.07 9.24
CA PRO A 56 0.45 -2.27 9.73
C PRO A 56 0.63 -1.62 11.12
N HIS A 57 1.15 -2.37 12.09
CA HIS A 57 1.48 -1.85 13.43
C HIS A 57 2.78 -1.01 13.41
N LYS A 58 2.82 0.06 12.60
CA LYS A 58 4.00 0.92 12.45
C LYS A 58 3.58 2.37 12.18
N ARG A 59 4.11 3.30 12.98
CA ARG A 59 3.86 4.75 12.80
C ARG A 59 4.14 5.18 11.34
N PRO A 60 3.24 5.97 10.73
CA PRO A 60 2.09 6.65 11.34
C PRO A 60 0.83 5.78 11.51
N CYS A 61 0.85 4.54 11.04
CA CYS A 61 -0.28 3.65 11.13
C CYS A 61 -0.50 3.17 12.57
N VAL A 62 -1.78 3.09 12.96
CA VAL A 62 -2.23 2.51 14.23
C VAL A 62 -2.68 1.07 14.00
N ASP A 63 -2.75 0.32 15.10
CA ASP A 63 -3.33 -1.01 15.11
C ASP A 63 -4.83 -0.92 14.83
N ALA A 64 -5.28 -1.55 13.75
CA ALA A 64 -6.66 -1.45 13.29
C ALA A 64 -7.04 -2.64 12.41
N ILE A 65 -8.29 -3.06 12.51
CA ILE A 65 -8.95 -3.88 11.49
C ILE A 65 -9.61 -2.95 10.48
N ILE A 66 -9.49 -3.29 9.20
CA ILE A 66 -10.09 -2.57 8.10
C ILE A 66 -11.20 -3.45 7.51
N PHE A 67 -12.42 -2.95 7.62
CA PHE A 67 -13.59 -3.55 7.00
C PHE A 67 -13.99 -2.76 5.77
N THR A 68 -14.37 -3.47 4.71
CA THR A 68 -15.10 -2.86 3.60
C THR A 68 -16.53 -2.60 4.06
N THR A 69 -17.00 -1.35 3.96
CA THR A 69 -18.39 -0.99 4.28
C THR A 69 -19.10 -0.44 3.05
N GLN A 70 -20.42 -0.30 3.11
CA GLN A 70 -21.20 0.35 2.05
C GLN A 70 -20.73 1.79 1.74
N ARG A 71 -20.10 2.46 2.72
CA ARG A 71 -19.62 3.85 2.60
C ARG A 71 -18.13 3.94 2.27
N GLY A 72 -17.46 2.80 2.07
CA GLY A 72 -16.02 2.67 1.89
C GLY A 72 -15.31 2.00 3.07
N ASP A 73 -13.99 1.93 3.02
CA ASP A 73 -13.21 1.22 4.04
C ASP A 73 -13.26 1.94 5.39
N ALA A 74 -13.44 1.16 6.46
CA ALA A 74 -13.50 1.67 7.82
C ALA A 74 -12.45 1.00 8.72
N CYS A 75 -11.65 1.82 9.38
CA CYS A 75 -10.68 1.41 10.38
C CYS A 75 -11.35 1.27 11.75
N VAL A 76 -11.19 0.13 12.41
CA VAL A 76 -11.83 -0.18 13.69
C VAL A 76 -10.80 -0.72 14.68
N ASP A 77 -11.00 -0.43 15.96
CA ASP A 77 -10.17 -0.95 17.04
C ASP A 77 -10.34 -2.48 17.17
N PRO A 78 -9.26 -3.28 17.02
CA PRO A 78 -9.32 -4.75 17.17
C PRO A 78 -9.73 -5.21 18.57
N ASN A 79 -9.66 -4.34 19.58
CA ASN A 79 -9.92 -4.71 20.97
C ASN A 79 -11.41 -4.70 21.34
N LEU A 80 -12.27 -4.14 20.48
CA LEU A 80 -13.72 -4.09 20.70
C LEU A 80 -14.33 -5.49 20.59
N GLU A 81 -15.26 -5.80 21.48
CA GLU A 81 -15.82 -7.16 21.58
C GLU A 81 -16.55 -7.59 20.30
N TRP A 82 -17.39 -6.70 19.75
CA TRP A 82 -18.11 -6.98 18.50
C TRP A 82 -17.17 -7.20 17.30
N VAL A 83 -15.97 -6.60 17.32
CA VAL A 83 -14.97 -6.79 16.25
C VAL A 83 -14.37 -8.18 16.34
N LYS A 84 -14.06 -8.66 17.55
CA LYS A 84 -13.59 -10.04 17.76
C LYS A 84 -14.64 -11.07 17.36
N GLU A 85 -15.90 -10.84 17.73
CA GLU A 85 -17.01 -11.72 17.36
C GLU A 85 -17.21 -11.77 15.83
N LEU A 86 -17.13 -10.62 15.17
CA LEU A 86 -17.29 -10.51 13.73
C LEU A 86 -16.12 -11.17 12.99
N THR A 87 -14.87 -10.81 13.35
CA THR A 87 -13.67 -11.35 12.72
C THR A 87 -13.49 -12.85 12.95
N ALA A 88 -14.05 -13.43 14.02
CA ALA A 88 -14.01 -14.88 14.26
C ALA A 88 -14.63 -15.70 13.13
N ASN A 89 -15.56 -15.11 12.37
CA ASN A 89 -16.25 -15.76 11.25
C ASN A 89 -15.80 -15.24 9.87
N MET A 90 -14.75 -14.41 9.80
CA MET A 90 -14.28 -13.78 8.56
C MET A 90 -12.90 -14.27 8.16
N THR A 91 -12.55 -14.06 6.89
CA THR A 91 -11.24 -14.39 6.32
C THR A 91 -10.33 -13.16 6.33
N LYS A 92 -9.17 -13.27 6.96
CA LYS A 92 -8.11 -12.27 6.88
C LYS A 92 -7.44 -12.29 5.51
N VAL A 93 -7.27 -11.12 4.88
CA VAL A 93 -6.66 -10.96 3.55
C VAL A 93 -5.41 -10.10 3.58
#